data_AF-A0AAE1U4V0-F1
#
_entry.id   AF-A0AAE1U4V0-F1
#
_cell.length_a   1.000
_cell.length_b   1.000
_cell.length_c   1.000
_cell.angle_alpha   90.00
_cell.angle_beta   90.00
_cell.angle_gamma   90.00
#
_symmetry.space_group_name_H-M   'P 1'
#
loop_
_entity.id
_entity.type
_entity.pdbx_description
1 polymer ?
#
loop_
_entity_poly.entity_id
_entity_poly.type
_entity_poly.pdbx_seq_one_letter_code
_entity_poly.pdbx_strand_id
1 'polypeptide(L)'
;MAATATIVNAVESICGVTTSISEQHVDLRESRQTRDLLVHNPFNRPTPFLTSISSGIMANEEVNRDDAYAVGRASMKTMEGKVFSNILLQRKNNIKSMNVKCM
;
A
#
# COMPACT_ATOMS: atom_id res chain seq x y z
N MET A 1 11.72 0.65 -21.14
CA MET A 1 12.67 -0.29 -20.51
C MET A 1 14.11 0.24 -20.36
N ALA A 2 14.52 1.33 -21.03
CA ALA A 2 15.90 1.82 -20.92
C ALA A 2 16.20 2.63 -19.65
N ALA A 3 15.29 3.52 -19.23
CA ALA A 3 15.52 4.43 -18.11
C ALA A 3 15.59 3.74 -16.73
N THR A 4 14.84 2.66 -16.53
CA THR A 4 14.83 1.90 -15.28
C THR A 4 16.12 1.10 -15.11
N ALA A 5 16.64 0.50 -16.19
CA ALA A 5 17.89 -0.25 -16.17
C ALA A 5 19.09 0.67 -15.82
N THR A 6 19.12 1.90 -16.34
CA THR A 6 20.19 2.86 -16.02
C THR A 6 20.19 3.27 -14.55
N ILE A 7 19.02 3.41 -13.93
CA ILE A 7 18.91 3.77 -12.51
C ILE A 7 19.38 2.61 -11.63
N VAL A 8 18.96 1.38 -11.94
CA VAL A 8 19.37 0.18 -11.19
C VAL A 8 20.88 0.00 -11.25
N ASN A 9 21.49 0.10 -12.44
CA ASN A 9 22.94 -0.03 -12.59
C ASN A 9 23.72 1.05 -11.82
N ALA A 10 23.21 2.29 -11.79
CA ALA A 10 23.84 3.36 -11.03
C ALA A 10 23.77 3.11 -9.51
N VAL A 11 22.63 2.63 -9.01
CA VAL A 11 22.45 2.28 -7.59
C VAL A 11 23.35 1.11 -7.19
N GLU A 12 23.43 0.08 -8.03
CA GLU A 12 24.33 -1.07 -7.82
C GLU A 12 25.80 -0.65 -7.73
N SER A 13 26.24 0.22 -8.65
CA SER A 13 27.60 0.74 -8.66
C SER A 13 27.93 1.59 -7.43
N ILE A 14 26.97 2.38 -6.93
CA ILE A 14 27.16 3.20 -5.71
C ILE A 14 27.25 2.30 -4.48
N CYS A 15 26.39 1.29 -4.40
CA CYS A 15 26.30 0.41 -3.25
C CYS A 15 27.33 -0.72 -3.26
N GLY A 16 28.07 -0.91 -4.36
CA GLY A 16 29.06 -1.99 -4.51
C GLY A 16 28.44 -3.38 -4.52
N VAL A 17 27.15 -3.49 -4.87
CA VAL A 17 26.40 -4.75 -4.91
C VAL A 17 25.90 -4.98 -6.32
N THR A 18 26.11 -6.19 -6.83
CA THR A 18 25.53 -6.65 -8.10
C THR A 18 24.28 -7.46 -7.82
N THR A 19 23.15 -7.12 -8.42
CA THR A 19 21.93 -7.93 -8.28
C THR A 19 22.10 -9.24 -9.05
N SER A 20 22.31 -10.33 -8.32
CA SER A 20 22.28 -11.69 -8.87
C SER A 20 20.99 -12.40 -8.44
N ILE A 21 20.24 -12.93 -9.40
CA ILE A 21 19.05 -13.73 -9.12
C ILE A 21 19.51 -15.15 -8.72
N SER A 22 19.69 -15.36 -7.42
CA SER A 22 19.89 -16.69 -6.81
C SER A 22 18.63 -17.56 -6.91
N GLU A 23 18.74 -18.88 -6.73
CA GLU A 23 17.57 -19.79 -6.61
C GLU A 23 16.58 -19.38 -5.52
N GLN A 24 17.05 -18.66 -4.49
CA GLN A 24 16.18 -18.13 -3.43
C GLN A 24 15.39 -16.89 -3.85
N HIS A 25 15.72 -16.27 -5.00
CA HIS A 25 15.08 -15.08 -5.53
C HIS A 25 14.35 -15.35 -6.85
N VAL A 26 13.88 -16.58 -7.05
CA VAL A 26 13.18 -17.02 -8.27
C VAL A 26 11.98 -16.13 -8.62
N ASP A 27 11.35 -15.49 -7.63
CA ASP A 27 10.23 -14.57 -7.84
C ASP A 27 10.64 -13.21 -8.43
N LEU A 28 11.93 -12.85 -8.36
CA LEU A 28 12.48 -11.69 -9.08
C LEU A 28 12.75 -11.98 -10.56
N ARG A 29 12.57 -13.22 -11.02
CA ARG A 29 12.70 -13.54 -12.45
C ARG A 29 11.62 -12.83 -13.25
N GLU A 30 12.01 -12.29 -14.39
CA GLU A 30 11.11 -11.57 -15.30
C GLU A 30 9.88 -12.43 -15.69
N SER A 31 10.05 -13.73 -15.90
CA SER A 31 8.95 -14.65 -16.22
C SER A 31 7.92 -14.81 -15.09
N ARG A 32 8.32 -14.63 -13.83
CA ARG A 32 7.41 -14.65 -12.68
C ARG A 32 6.75 -13.30 -12.47
N GLN A 33 7.52 -12.21 -12.59
CA GLN A 33 7.00 -10.85 -12.53
C GLN A 33 5.96 -10.59 -13.63
N THR A 34 6.22 -11.03 -14.86
CA THR A 34 5.27 -10.87 -15.98
C THR A 34 4.00 -11.70 -15.79
N ARG A 35 4.11 -12.92 -15.25
CA ARG A 35 2.93 -13.73 -14.89
C ARG A 35 2.13 -13.09 -13.76
N ASP A 36 2.81 -12.58 -12.73
CA ASP A 36 2.17 -11.93 -11.59
C ASP A 36 1.44 -10.66 -12.04
N LEU A 37 2.06 -9.85 -12.89
CA LEU A 37 1.43 -8.70 -13.53
C LEU A 37 0.28 -9.09 -14.47
N LEU A 38 0.23 -10.30 -15.02
CA LEU A 38 -0.91 -10.76 -15.82
C LEU A 38 -2.11 -11.12 -14.94
N VAL A 39 -1.86 -11.79 -13.82
CA VAL A 39 -2.90 -12.36 -12.93
C VAL A 39 -3.36 -11.35 -11.88
N HIS A 40 -2.45 -10.53 -11.36
CA HIS A 40 -2.63 -9.62 -10.24
C HIS A 40 -2.30 -8.17 -10.60
N ASN A 41 -2.51 -7.76 -11.87
CA ASN A 41 -2.25 -6.36 -12.27
C ASN A 41 -3.06 -5.39 -11.40
N PRO A 42 -2.42 -4.52 -10.60
CA PRO A 42 -3.13 -3.52 -9.82
C PRO A 42 -3.80 -2.46 -10.72
N PHE A 43 -3.45 -2.40 -12.01
CA PHE A 43 -3.96 -1.42 -12.98
C PHE A 43 -4.95 -2.01 -13.99
N ASN A 44 -5.28 -3.31 -13.95
CA ASN A 44 -6.25 -3.90 -14.90
C ASN A 44 -7.69 -3.50 -14.63
N ARG A 45 -7.98 -2.82 -13.51
CA ARG A 45 -9.28 -2.23 -13.27
C ARG A 45 -9.17 -0.73 -13.53
N PRO A 46 -9.96 -0.17 -14.46
CA PRO A 46 -10.22 1.26 -14.47
C PRO A 46 -11.07 1.56 -13.24
N THR A 47 -10.45 1.62 -12.07
CA THR A 47 -11.13 2.09 -10.87
C THR A 47 -11.11 3.61 -10.92
N PRO A 48 -12.27 4.29 -10.91
CA PRO A 48 -12.33 5.75 -10.77
C PRO A 48 -11.85 6.23 -9.37
N PHE A 49 -11.31 5.31 -8.57
CA PHE A 49 -11.01 5.46 -7.16
C PHE A 49 -9.50 5.38 -6.92
N LEU A 50 -8.99 6.33 -6.13
CA LEU A 50 -7.59 6.36 -5.70
C LEU A 50 -7.30 5.13 -4.83
N THR A 51 -6.35 4.28 -5.22
CA THR A 51 -6.05 3.03 -4.51
C THR A 51 -4.66 3.08 -3.90
N SER A 52 -4.56 2.73 -2.62
CA SER A 52 -3.28 2.54 -1.94
C SER A 52 -2.64 1.24 -2.42
N ILE A 53 -1.46 1.33 -3.06
CA ILE A 53 -0.73 0.16 -3.57
C ILE A 53 -0.23 -0.73 -2.42
N SER A 54 0.13 -0.13 -1.27
CA SER A 54 0.67 -0.88 -0.12
C SER A 54 -0.39 -1.62 0.69
N SER A 55 -1.64 -1.18 0.66
CA SER A 55 -2.73 -1.74 1.48
C SER A 55 -3.93 -2.25 0.70
N GLY A 56 -3.98 -2.00 -0.62
CA GLY A 56 -5.14 -2.32 -1.47
C GLY A 56 -6.40 -1.51 -1.17
N ILE A 57 -6.32 -0.50 -0.29
CA ILE A 57 -7.47 0.30 0.12
C ILE A 57 -7.84 1.24 -1.03
N MET A 58 -9.08 1.12 -1.52
CA MET A 58 -9.66 2.01 -2.53
C MET A 58 -10.40 3.16 -1.84
N ALA A 59 -10.12 4.39 -2.25
CA ALA A 59 -10.81 5.58 -1.79
C ALA A 59 -12.20 5.62 -2.42
N ASN A 60 -13.24 5.41 -1.62
CA ASN A 60 -14.63 5.55 -2.04
C ASN A 60 -15.20 6.90 -1.56
N GLU A 61 -16.19 7.45 -2.26
CA GLU A 61 -17.01 8.59 -1.81
C GLU A 61 -17.73 8.30 -0.49
N GLU A 62 -17.91 7.00 -0.20
CA GLU A 62 -18.47 6.55 1.06
C GLU A 62 -17.54 6.82 2.26
N VAL A 63 -16.23 6.98 2.11
CA VAL A 63 -15.37 7.21 3.28
C VAL A 63 -15.60 8.63 3.81
N ASN A 64 -16.21 8.75 5.00
CA ASN A 64 -16.42 10.05 5.66
C ASN A 64 -15.06 10.74 5.94
N ARG A 65 -14.61 11.58 5.00
CA ARG A 65 -13.34 12.32 5.11
C ARG A 65 -13.42 13.47 6.10
N ASP A 66 -14.61 14.03 6.32
CA ASP A 66 -14.80 15.20 7.16
C ASP A 66 -14.38 14.92 8.60
N ASP A 67 -14.69 13.71 9.10
CA ASP A 67 -14.34 13.30 10.46
C ASP A 67 -12.99 12.59 10.57
N ALA A 68 -12.33 12.28 9.46
CA ALA A 68 -11.09 11.48 9.44
C ALA A 68 -9.99 12.10 10.32
N TYR A 69 -9.82 13.42 10.22
CA TYR A 69 -8.82 14.15 10.99
C TYR A 69 -9.16 14.19 12.48
N ALA A 70 -10.44 14.39 12.83
CA ALA A 70 -10.89 14.42 14.22
C ALA A 70 -10.76 13.03 14.89
N VAL A 71 -11.19 11.97 14.21
CA VAL A 71 -11.09 10.58 14.66
C VAL A 71 -9.64 10.13 14.79
N GLY A 72 -8.78 10.51 13.82
CA GLY A 72 -7.35 10.24 13.86
C GLY A 72 -6.68 10.89 15.06
N ARG A 73 -6.91 12.20 15.30
CA ARG A 73 -6.36 12.90 16.47
C ARG A 73 -6.87 12.32 17.79
N ALA A 74 -8.15 12.01 17.89
CA ALA A 74 -8.70 11.37 19.09
C ALA A 74 -8.03 10.02 19.35
N SER A 75 -7.82 9.22 18.31
CA SER A 75 -7.15 7.92 18.41
C SER A 75 -5.69 8.06 18.82
N MET A 76 -4.94 9.01 18.23
CA MET A 76 -3.54 9.25 18.57
C MET A 76 -3.35 9.71 20.02
N LYS A 77 -4.24 10.56 20.55
CA LYS A 77 -4.20 10.94 21.98
C LYS A 77 -4.31 9.73 22.91
N THR A 78 -5.09 8.71 22.54
CA THR A 78 -5.19 7.50 23.37
C THR A 78 -3.95 6.61 23.35
N MET A 79 -3.00 6.88 22.45
CA MET A 79 -1.72 6.18 22.33
C MET A 79 -0.60 6.89 23.09
N GLU A 80 -0.77 8.15 23.48
CA GLU A 80 0.21 8.90 24.27
C GLU A 80 0.48 8.17 25.60
N GLY A 81 1.77 7.96 25.91
CA GLY A 81 2.22 7.28 27.12
C GLY A 81 2.01 5.76 27.15
N LYS A 82 1.50 5.14 26.07
CA LYS A 82 1.35 3.68 25.97
C LYS A 82 2.51 3.04 25.23
N VAL A 83 2.90 1.85 25.68
CA VAL A 83 3.80 0.96 24.95
C VAL A 83 3.06 0.37 23.76
N PHE A 84 3.77 0.18 22.64
CA PHE A 84 3.19 -0.33 21.39
C PHE A 84 2.39 -1.63 21.56
N SER A 85 2.85 -2.54 22.43
CA SER A 85 2.16 -3.80 22.75
C SER A 85 0.77 -3.61 23.36
N ASN A 86 0.50 -2.45 23.97
CA ASN A 86 -0.73 -2.15 24.69
C ASN A 86 -1.69 -1.27 23.86
N ILE A 87 -1.32 -0.95 22.61
CA ILE A 87 -2.17 -0.19 21.70
C ILE A 87 -3.15 -1.16 21.04
N LEU A 88 -4.40 -1.14 21.50
CA LEU A 88 -5.49 -1.91 20.90
C LEU A 88 -6.20 -1.08 19.84
N LEU A 89 -6.03 -1.46 18.57
CA LEU A 89 -6.77 -0.87 17.46
C LEU A 89 -8.19 -1.44 17.41
N GLN A 90 -9.17 -0.65 17.83
CA GLN A 90 -10.56 -1.06 17.87
C GLN A 90 -11.27 -0.70 16.57
N ARG A 91 -11.99 -1.66 15.95
CA ARG A 91 -12.78 -1.44 14.72
C ARG A 91 -13.77 -0.28 14.82
N LYS A 92 -14.26 0.02 16.02
CA LYS A 92 -15.18 1.15 16.26
C LYS A 92 -14.56 2.52 15.96
N ASN A 93 -13.22 2.62 16.00
CA ASN A 93 -12.45 3.82 15.70
C ASN A 93 -12.09 3.93 14.21
N ASN A 94 -12.49 2.95 13.39
CA ASN A 94 -12.37 3.09 11.95
C ASN A 94 -13.37 4.13 11.47
N ILE A 95 -12.93 4.95 10.52
CA ILE A 95 -13.79 5.89 9.80
C ILE A 95 -14.85 5.04 9.08
N LYS A 96 -16.12 5.28 9.44
CA LYS A 96 -17.24 4.56 8.84
C LYS A 96 -17.51 5.09 7.44
N SER A 97 -17.98 4.22 6.58
CA SER A 97 -18.61 4.65 5.34
C SER A 97 -19.91 5.41 5.65
N MET A 98 -20.18 6.52 4.95
CA MET A 98 -21.49 7.14 4.90
C MET A 98 -22.45 6.14 4.27
N ASN A 99 -23.43 5.70 5.05
CA ASN A 99 -24.53 4.87 4.57
C ASN A 99 -25.33 5.69 3.55
N VAL A 100 -25.06 5.54 2.26
CA VAL A 100 -26.00 5.95 1.23
C VAL A 100 -27.05 4.85 1.15
N LYS A 101 -28.30 5.15 1.55
CA LYS A 101 -29.43 4.30 1.19
C LYS A 101 -29.46 4.23 -0.33
N CYS A 102 -29.20 3.05 -0.89
CA CYS A 102 -29.46 2.79 -2.31
C CYS A 102 -30.92 3.17 -2.59
N MET A 103 -31.10 4.10 -3.52
CA MET A 103 -32.38 4.43 -4.13
C MET A 103 -32.46 3.75 -5.50
#